data_AF-X8I650-F1
#
_entry.id   AF-X8I650-F1
#
_cell.length_a   1.000
_cell.length_b   1.000
_cell.length_c   1.000
_cell.angle_alpha   90.00
_cell.angle_beta   90.00
_cell.angle_gamma   90.00
#
_symmetry.space_group_name_H-M   'P 1'
#
loop_
_entity.id
_entity.type
_entity.pdbx_description
1 polymer ?
#
loop_
_entity_poly.entity_id
_entity_poly.type
_entity_poly.pdbx_seq_one_letter_code
_entity_poly.pdbx_strand_id
1 'polypeptide(L)'
;MIGAIIGDIIGSTYEFIDNVKDKNFELFVPYNMTTDDSIMSLAVGQALVNTYGEKDVIKIQDETCQVTVPISIQAFLEGENFEDVLKTAIYAGGDTDTIAYMACSIAKAYYEISDKFLNFCYPKISINLKEALKNFLILVKRENRLNNDLEKVLKLLESKK
;
A
#
# COMPACT_ATOMS: atom_id res chain seq x y z
N MET A 1 -17.81 -6.14 -8.39
CA MET A 1 -17.13 -4.96 -8.97
C MET A 1 -18.11 -3.89 -9.42
N ILE A 2 -19.02 -4.14 -10.38
CA ILE A 2 -19.89 -3.08 -10.91
C ILE A 2 -20.74 -2.35 -9.84
N GLY A 3 -21.30 -3.06 -8.87
CA GLY A 3 -22.02 -2.42 -7.76
C GLY A 3 -21.16 -1.55 -6.85
N ALA A 4 -19.87 -1.89 -6.67
CA ALA A 4 -18.93 -1.07 -5.92
C ALA A 4 -18.55 0.20 -6.70
N ILE A 5 -18.33 0.08 -8.01
CA ILE A 5 -18.06 1.21 -8.90
C ILE A 5 -19.25 2.18 -8.95
N ILE A 6 -20.47 1.66 -9.03
CA ILE A 6 -21.69 2.49 -8.98
C ILE A 6 -21.79 3.21 -7.64
N GLY A 7 -21.56 2.51 -6.54
CA GLY A 7 -21.58 3.09 -5.20
C GLY A 7 -20.53 4.18 -5.02
N ASP A 8 -19.32 3.97 -5.54
CA ASP A 8 -18.23 4.94 -5.55
C ASP A 8 -18.58 6.19 -6.37
N ILE A 9 -19.00 6.03 -7.63
CA ILE A 9 -19.36 7.16 -8.51
C ILE A 9 -20.49 8.00 -7.92
N ILE A 10 -21.55 7.36 -7.41
CA ILE A 10 -22.68 8.06 -6.80
C ILE A 10 -22.27 8.69 -5.47
N GLY A 11 -21.46 7.98 -4.68
CA GLY A 11 -20.99 8.41 -3.37
C GLY A 11 -19.97 9.54 -3.39
N SER A 12 -19.18 9.69 -4.45
CA SER A 12 -18.06 10.64 -4.51
C SER A 12 -18.48 12.10 -4.34
N THR A 13 -19.69 12.44 -4.77
CA THR A 13 -20.34 13.75 -4.51
C THR A 13 -20.45 14.08 -3.01
N TYR A 14 -20.52 13.07 -2.15
CA TYR A 14 -20.81 13.21 -0.73
C TYR A 14 -19.60 12.92 0.18
N GLU A 15 -18.44 12.58 -0.37
CA GLU A 15 -17.24 12.15 0.37
C GLU A 15 -16.75 13.20 1.39
N PHE A 16 -16.80 14.48 1.03
CA PHE A 16 -16.36 15.60 1.88
C PHE A 16 -17.49 16.30 2.62
N ILE A 17 -18.62 15.62 2.78
CA ILE A 17 -19.78 16.11 3.52
C ILE A 17 -19.91 15.29 4.80
N ASP A 18 -19.69 15.93 5.95
CA ASP A 18 -19.66 15.26 7.27
C ASP A 18 -20.90 14.40 7.55
N ASN A 19 -22.08 14.83 7.08
CA ASN A 19 -23.32 14.06 7.11
C ASN A 19 -24.33 14.56 6.06
N VAL A 20 -24.85 13.64 5.23
CA VAL A 20 -26.05 13.93 4.43
C VAL A 20 -27.25 13.98 5.39
N LYS A 21 -27.94 15.14 5.41
CA LYS A 21 -28.93 15.49 6.45
C LYS A 21 -30.08 14.50 6.58
N ASP A 22 -30.50 13.92 5.46
CA ASP A 22 -31.56 12.91 5.38
C ASP A 22 -31.37 12.07 4.10
N LYS A 23 -32.24 11.08 3.89
CA LYS A 23 -32.12 10.13 2.75
C LYS A 23 -32.68 10.66 1.42
N ASN A 24 -33.21 11.88 1.37
CA ASN A 24 -33.77 12.48 0.16
C ASN A 24 -32.72 13.34 -0.57
N PHE A 25 -31.56 12.75 -0.85
CA PHE A 25 -30.50 13.37 -1.64
C PHE A 25 -30.53 12.88 -3.09
N GLU A 26 -29.94 13.66 -3.99
CA GLU A 26 -29.94 13.36 -5.42
C GLU A 26 -28.84 12.37 -5.78
N LEU A 27 -29.21 11.17 -6.24
CA LEU A 27 -28.23 10.12 -6.58
C LEU A 27 -27.46 10.39 -7.88
N PHE A 28 -28.00 11.21 -8.78
CA PHE A 28 -27.48 11.38 -10.13
C PHE A 28 -27.23 12.86 -10.40
N VAL A 29 -26.03 13.32 -10.09
CA VAL A 29 -25.60 14.70 -10.30
C VAL A 29 -24.48 14.78 -11.36
N PRO A 30 -24.35 15.90 -12.09
CA PRO A 30 -23.39 16.02 -13.21
C PRO A 30 -21.92 15.85 -12.84
N TYR A 31 -21.59 15.98 -11.56
CA TYR A 31 -20.22 15.90 -11.03
C TYR A 31 -19.96 14.61 -10.23
N ASN A 32 -20.87 13.62 -10.31
CA ASN A 32 -20.52 12.26 -9.90
C ASN A 32 -19.36 11.75 -10.76
N MET A 33 -18.32 11.26 -10.10
CA MET A 33 -17.09 10.83 -10.76
C MET A 33 -16.52 9.57 -10.11
N THR A 34 -15.80 8.77 -10.89
CA THR A 34 -14.98 7.66 -10.35
C THR A 34 -13.88 8.22 -9.46
N THR A 35 -13.63 7.57 -8.32
CA THR A 35 -12.53 7.92 -7.42
C THR A 35 -11.37 6.93 -7.53
N ASP A 36 -10.37 7.12 -6.69
CA ASP A 36 -9.27 6.19 -6.50
C ASP A 36 -9.73 4.79 -6.07
N ASP A 37 -10.88 4.63 -5.41
CA ASP A 37 -11.42 3.32 -5.01
C ASP A 37 -11.79 2.44 -6.22
N SER A 38 -12.54 3.01 -7.18
CA SER A 38 -12.88 2.31 -8.43
C SER A 38 -11.64 2.01 -9.27
N ILE A 39 -10.71 2.98 -9.32
CA ILE A 39 -9.44 2.84 -10.05
C ILE A 39 -8.61 1.70 -9.44
N MET A 40 -8.42 1.71 -8.12
CA MET A 40 -7.67 0.68 -7.40
C MET A 40 -8.34 -0.70 -7.54
N SER A 41 -9.67 -0.78 -7.43
CA SER A 41 -10.41 -2.03 -7.57
C SER A 41 -10.27 -2.66 -8.96
N LEU A 42 -10.37 -1.84 -10.01
CA LEU A 42 -10.17 -2.29 -11.38
C LEU A 42 -8.70 -2.61 -11.65
N ALA A 43 -7.77 -1.81 -11.14
CA ALA A 43 -6.35 -2.06 -11.27
C ALA A 43 -5.97 -3.42 -10.65
N VAL A 44 -6.39 -3.71 -9.41
CA VAL A 44 -6.16 -5.02 -8.77
C VAL A 44 -6.78 -6.15 -9.58
N GLY A 45 -8.03 -5.98 -10.05
CA GLY A 45 -8.67 -6.98 -10.90
C GLY A 45 -7.93 -7.22 -12.21
N GLN A 46 -7.47 -6.14 -12.86
CA GLN A 46 -6.71 -6.19 -14.10
C GLN A 46 -5.33 -6.82 -13.88
N ALA A 47 -4.68 -6.54 -12.75
CA ALA A 47 -3.44 -7.18 -12.35
C ALA A 47 -3.63 -8.69 -12.31
N LEU A 48 -4.63 -9.16 -11.56
CA LEU A 48 -4.93 -10.59 -11.42
C LEU A 48 -5.26 -11.26 -12.76
N VAL A 49 -5.95 -10.58 -13.66
CA VAL A 49 -6.24 -11.10 -15.02
C VAL A 49 -4.97 -11.15 -15.87
N ASN A 50 -4.16 -10.09 -15.87
CA ASN A 50 -2.94 -10.00 -16.68
C ASN A 50 -1.85 -10.95 -16.20
N THR A 51 -1.82 -11.24 -14.90
CA THR A 51 -0.80 -12.09 -14.28
C THR A 51 -1.23 -13.54 -14.15
N TYR A 52 -2.49 -13.85 -14.48
CA TYR A 52 -2.99 -15.22 -14.49
C TYR A 52 -2.24 -16.06 -15.53
N GLY A 53 -1.18 -16.73 -15.09
CA GLY A 53 -0.32 -17.56 -15.92
C GLY A 53 0.91 -16.86 -16.53
N GLU A 54 1.11 -15.57 -16.27
CA GLU A 54 2.28 -14.80 -16.73
C GLU A 54 3.29 -14.63 -15.57
N LYS A 55 4.58 -14.78 -15.88
CA LYS A 55 5.70 -14.71 -14.90
C LYS A 55 6.65 -13.53 -15.16
N ASP A 56 6.31 -12.69 -16.12
CA ASP A 56 7.16 -11.59 -16.57
C ASP A 56 6.50 -10.24 -16.20
N VAL A 57 6.98 -9.64 -15.11
CA VAL A 57 6.49 -8.36 -14.57
C VAL A 57 6.50 -7.22 -15.59
N ILE A 58 7.44 -7.24 -16.55
CA ILE A 58 7.64 -6.12 -17.48
C ILE A 58 6.44 -5.95 -18.42
N LYS A 59 5.73 -7.04 -18.77
CA LYS A 59 4.60 -6.98 -19.71
C LYS A 59 3.34 -6.31 -19.17
N ILE A 60 3.33 -5.91 -17.89
CA ILE A 60 2.17 -5.33 -17.21
C ILE A 60 2.15 -3.80 -17.33
N GLN A 61 3.20 -3.17 -17.87
CA GLN A 61 3.34 -1.71 -17.88
C GLN A 61 2.45 -0.98 -18.91
N ASP A 62 1.62 -0.07 -18.40
CA ASP A 62 1.23 1.19 -19.07
C ASP A 62 1.44 2.33 -18.04
N GLU A 63 2.00 3.47 -18.44
CA GLU A 63 2.65 4.47 -17.57
C GLU A 63 1.68 5.37 -16.78
N THR A 64 0.52 4.86 -16.36
CA THR A 64 -0.44 5.60 -15.54
C THR A 64 -0.38 5.17 -14.08
N CYS A 65 -0.76 6.06 -13.14
CA CYS A 65 -0.91 5.72 -11.71
C CYS A 65 -1.76 4.46 -11.45
N GLN A 66 -2.58 4.05 -12.44
CA GLN A 66 -3.42 2.86 -12.36
C GLN A 66 -2.61 1.55 -12.36
N VAL A 67 -1.32 1.58 -12.70
CA VAL A 67 -0.49 0.37 -12.87
C VAL A 67 0.47 0.12 -11.70
N THR A 68 0.67 1.12 -10.84
CA THR A 68 1.53 1.00 -9.64
C THR A 68 1.07 -0.13 -8.71
N VAL A 69 -0.22 -0.20 -8.39
CA VAL A 69 -0.79 -1.25 -7.52
C VAL A 69 -0.65 -2.65 -8.15
N PRO A 70 -1.05 -2.86 -9.42
CA PRO A 70 -0.81 -4.12 -10.14
C PRO A 70 0.62 -4.62 -10.07
N ILE A 71 1.60 -3.74 -10.38
CA ILE A 71 3.02 -4.11 -10.39
C ILE A 71 3.48 -4.45 -8.97
N SER A 72 3.06 -3.70 -7.95
CA SER A 72 3.43 -4.00 -6.56
C SER A 72 2.93 -5.36 -6.11
N ILE A 73 1.68 -5.71 -6.44
CA ILE A 73 1.11 -7.02 -6.11
C ILE A 73 1.85 -8.10 -6.88
N GLN A 74 2.12 -7.91 -8.18
CA GLN A 74 2.83 -8.91 -8.95
C GLN A 74 4.25 -9.15 -8.47
N ALA A 75 4.99 -8.08 -8.15
CA ALA A 75 6.33 -8.18 -7.59
C ALA A 75 6.34 -8.97 -6.27
N PHE A 76 5.30 -8.82 -5.44
CA PHE A 76 5.11 -9.64 -4.25
C PHE A 76 4.79 -11.11 -4.59
N LEU A 77 3.90 -11.36 -5.54
CA LEU A 77 3.49 -12.72 -5.93
C LEU A 77 4.62 -13.54 -6.58
N GLU A 78 5.51 -12.88 -7.29
CA GLU A 78 6.65 -13.54 -7.95
C GLU A 78 7.86 -13.73 -7.03
N GLY A 79 8.05 -12.84 -6.04
CA GLY A 79 9.25 -12.87 -5.20
C GLY A 79 9.23 -14.00 -4.16
N GLU A 80 10.37 -14.69 -4.03
CA GLU A 80 10.51 -15.86 -3.15
C GLU A 80 10.85 -15.51 -1.70
N ASN A 81 11.28 -14.27 -1.45
CA ASN A 81 11.62 -13.74 -0.14
C ASN A 81 11.58 -12.20 -0.17
N PHE A 82 11.72 -11.55 1.00
CA PHE A 82 11.63 -10.09 1.11
C PHE A 82 12.60 -9.33 0.18
N GLU A 83 13.86 -9.78 0.09
CA GLU A 83 14.86 -9.11 -0.75
C GLU A 83 14.55 -9.29 -2.24
N ASP A 84 14.06 -10.48 -2.61
CA ASP A 84 13.67 -10.78 -3.97
C ASP A 84 12.45 -9.96 -4.40
N VAL A 85 11.40 -9.88 -3.57
CA VAL A 85 10.24 -8.98 -3.80
C VAL A 85 10.69 -7.53 -4.00
N LEU A 86 11.59 -7.03 -3.15
CA LEU A 86 12.13 -5.68 -3.27
C LEU A 86 12.87 -5.48 -4.60
N LYS A 87 13.71 -6.45 -5.00
CA LYS A 87 14.45 -6.40 -6.27
C LYS A 87 13.52 -6.47 -7.46
N THR A 88 12.51 -7.33 -7.43
CA THR A 88 11.50 -7.48 -8.50
C THR A 88 10.68 -6.19 -8.65
N ALA A 89 10.27 -5.57 -7.55
CA ALA A 89 9.57 -4.28 -7.56
C ALA A 89 10.41 -3.15 -8.18
N ILE A 90 11.70 -3.08 -7.84
CA ILE A 90 12.63 -2.09 -8.42
C ILE A 90 12.91 -2.39 -9.90
N TYR A 91 13.10 -3.67 -10.23
CA TYR A 91 13.36 -4.13 -11.60
C TYR A 91 12.21 -3.81 -12.55
N ALA A 92 10.97 -3.86 -12.05
CA ALA A 92 9.79 -3.49 -12.83
C ALA A 92 9.83 -2.04 -13.35
N GLY A 93 10.58 -1.12 -12.72
CA GLY A 93 10.69 0.27 -13.18
C GLY A 93 9.45 1.13 -12.92
N GLY A 94 9.43 2.36 -13.44
CA GLY A 94 8.36 3.34 -13.19
C GLY A 94 8.53 4.09 -11.86
N ASP A 95 7.44 4.27 -11.12
CA ASP A 95 7.43 4.91 -9.78
C ASP A 95 7.94 3.96 -8.70
N THR A 96 9.22 3.58 -8.83
CA THR A 96 9.82 2.44 -8.12
C THR A 96 9.77 2.55 -6.60
N ASP A 97 9.81 3.75 -6.02
CA ASP A 97 9.71 3.93 -4.57
C ASP A 97 8.29 3.64 -4.07
N THR A 98 7.25 4.11 -4.77
CA THR A 98 5.86 3.79 -4.45
C THR A 98 5.58 2.29 -4.66
N ILE A 99 6.06 1.73 -5.77
CA ILE A 99 5.87 0.31 -6.10
C ILE A 99 6.53 -0.57 -5.03
N ALA A 100 7.80 -0.31 -4.70
CA ALA A 100 8.55 -1.05 -3.70
C ALA A 100 7.97 -0.88 -2.30
N TYR A 101 7.47 0.32 -1.95
CA TYR A 101 6.80 0.58 -0.69
C TYR A 101 5.60 -0.35 -0.50
N MET A 102 4.70 -0.44 -1.49
CA MET A 102 3.52 -1.29 -1.40
C MET A 102 3.88 -2.78 -1.42
N ALA A 103 4.74 -3.21 -2.36
CA ALA A 103 5.17 -4.60 -2.47
C ALA A 103 5.83 -5.10 -1.18
N CYS A 104 6.76 -4.32 -0.61
CA CYS A 104 7.45 -4.67 0.64
C CYS A 104 6.53 -4.59 1.86
N SER A 105 5.52 -3.72 1.86
CA SER A 105 4.51 -3.66 2.93
C SER A 105 3.72 -4.96 2.99
N ILE A 106 3.35 -5.52 1.83
CA ILE A 106 2.71 -6.84 1.74
C ILE A 106 3.71 -7.93 2.13
N ALA A 107 4.92 -7.90 1.54
CA ALA A 107 5.97 -8.89 1.77
C ALA A 107 6.32 -9.04 3.25
N LYS A 108 6.33 -7.94 4.02
CA LYS A 108 6.58 -7.97 5.47
C LYS A 108 5.62 -8.89 6.24
N ALA A 109 4.38 -9.06 5.76
CA ALA A 109 3.41 -9.94 6.40
C ALA A 109 3.73 -11.43 6.21
N TYR A 110 4.48 -11.78 5.17
CA TYR A 110 4.79 -13.18 4.79
C TYR A 110 6.25 -13.56 5.03
N TYR A 111 7.17 -12.60 4.93
CA TYR A 111 8.60 -12.82 4.98
C TYR A 111 9.26 -12.09 6.16
N GLU A 112 10.27 -12.72 6.73
CA GLU A 112 11.16 -12.07 7.69
C GLU A 112 12.06 -11.05 6.97
N ILE A 113 12.36 -9.95 7.66
CA ILE A 113 13.28 -8.94 7.16
C ILE A 113 14.61 -9.12 7.88
N SER A 114 15.68 -9.30 7.10
CA SER A 114 17.04 -9.29 7.62
C SER A 114 17.38 -7.93 8.24
N ASP A 115 18.00 -7.95 9.44
CA ASP A 115 18.40 -6.74 10.16
C ASP A 115 19.29 -5.79 9.33
N LYS A 116 19.96 -6.28 8.28
CA LYS A 116 20.76 -5.45 7.35
C LYS A 116 19.94 -4.30 6.75
N PHE A 117 18.67 -4.55 6.38
CA PHE A 117 17.80 -3.53 5.78
C PHE A 117 17.44 -2.47 6.81
N LEU A 118 17.03 -2.92 8.01
CA LEU A 118 16.67 -2.03 9.10
C LEU A 118 17.86 -1.16 9.52
N ASN A 119 19.04 -1.75 9.68
CA ASN A 119 20.26 -1.04 10.05
C ASN A 119 20.68 0.00 9.00
N PHE A 120 20.44 -0.26 7.71
CA PHE A 120 20.75 0.68 6.64
C PHE A 120 19.72 1.81 6.50
N CYS A 121 18.43 1.50 6.61
CA CYS A 121 17.34 2.46 6.38
C CYS A 121 17.06 3.33 7.60
N TYR A 122 17.10 2.75 8.80
CA TYR A 122 16.75 3.45 10.04
C TYR A 122 17.53 4.77 10.27
N PRO A 123 18.86 4.85 10.03
CA PRO A 123 19.59 6.11 10.17
C PRO A 123 19.09 7.23 9.24
N LYS A 124 18.51 6.88 8.09
CA LYS A 124 18.04 7.83 7.07
C LYS A 124 16.66 8.42 7.37
N ILE A 125 15.91 7.83 8.31
CA ILE A 125 14.60 8.35 8.72
C ILE A 125 14.82 9.65 9.52
N SER A 126 14.08 10.71 9.18
CA SER A 126 14.15 11.99 9.88
C SER A 126 13.75 11.84 11.35
N ILE A 127 14.23 12.75 12.21
CA ILE A 127 13.94 12.69 13.64
C ILE A 127 12.43 12.77 13.93
N ASN A 128 11.71 13.66 13.23
CA ASN A 128 10.26 13.82 13.38
C ASN A 128 9.50 12.53 13.02
N LEU A 129 9.93 11.83 11.95
CA LEU A 129 9.31 10.56 11.55
C LEU A 129 9.64 9.42 12.53
N LYS A 130 10.85 9.40 13.11
CA LYS A 130 11.21 8.45 14.18
C LYS A 130 10.35 8.67 15.42
N GLU A 131 10.12 9.92 15.83
CA GLU A 131 9.25 10.25 16.96
C GLU A 131 7.81 9.83 16.71
N ALA A 132 7.26 10.15 15.52
CA ALA A 132 5.92 9.71 15.13
C ALA A 132 5.80 8.18 15.15
N LEU A 133 6.77 7.46 14.57
CA LEU A 133 6.82 6.00 14.58
C LEU A 133 6.89 5.44 16.01
N LYS A 134 7.71 6.04 16.88
CA LYS A 134 7.83 5.64 18.28
C LYS A 134 6.49 5.78 19.02
N ASN A 135 5.82 6.92 18.87
CA ASN A 135 4.53 7.16 19.51
C ASN A 135 3.47 6.15 19.05
N PHE A 136 3.47 5.84 17.75
CA PHE A 136 2.61 4.81 17.19
C PHE A 136 2.90 3.42 17.78
N LEU A 137 4.17 3.01 17.84
CA LEU A 137 4.57 1.71 18.39
C LEU A 137 4.26 1.59 19.89
N ILE A 138 4.38 2.67 20.66
CA ILE A 138 3.96 2.71 22.07
C ILE A 138 2.45 2.46 22.19
N LEU A 139 1.64 3.05 21.31
CA LEU A 139 0.20 2.83 21.28
C LEU A 139 -0.12 1.36 20.92
N VAL A 140 0.50 0.81 19.88
CA VAL A 140 0.33 -0.60 19.49
C VAL A 140 0.75 -1.56 20.62
N LYS A 141 1.81 -1.23 21.37
CA LYS A 141 2.24 -1.97 22.55
C LYS A 141 1.21 -1.95 23.67
N ARG A 142 0.57 -0.80 23.93
CA ARG A 142 -0.51 -0.68 24.93
C ARG A 142 -1.72 -1.54 24.59
N GLU A 143 -2.00 -1.72 23.30
CA GLU A 143 -3.08 -2.58 22.80
C GLU A 143 -2.69 -4.08 22.71
N ASN A 144 -1.51 -4.47 23.21
CA ASN A 144 -0.97 -5.85 23.12
C ASN A 144 -0.92 -6.40 21.69
N ARG A 145 -0.71 -5.53 20.69
CA ARG A 145 -0.63 -5.88 19.25
C ARG A 145 0.78 -5.80 18.68
N LEU A 146 1.78 -5.63 19.53
CA LEU A 146 3.17 -5.51 19.10
C LEU A 146 3.72 -6.88 18.71
N ASN A 147 4.13 -7.04 17.45
CA ASN A 147 4.83 -8.23 17.00
C ASN A 147 6.36 -8.09 17.16
N ASN A 148 7.09 -9.19 16.97
CA ASN A 148 8.54 -9.26 17.18
C ASN A 148 9.33 -8.20 16.38
N ASP A 149 8.93 -7.91 15.14
CA ASP A 149 9.64 -6.95 14.30
C ASP A 149 9.37 -5.51 14.76
N LEU A 150 8.13 -5.19 15.11
CA LEU A 150 7.78 -3.91 15.71
C LEU A 150 8.49 -3.70 17.04
N GLU A 151 8.71 -4.75 17.81
CA GLU A 151 9.48 -4.69 19.06
C GLU A 151 10.97 -4.38 18.81
N LYS A 152 11.59 -4.99 17.78
CA LYS A 152 12.96 -4.66 17.36
C LYS A 152 13.07 -3.18 16.98
N VAL A 153 12.13 -2.67 16.20
CA VAL A 153 12.10 -1.26 15.78
C VAL A 153 11.93 -0.34 16.98
N LEU A 154 11.03 -0.68 17.91
CA LEU A 154 10.83 0.11 19.14
C LEU A 154 12.11 0.16 19.99
N LYS A 155 12.83 -0.96 20.14
CA LYS A 155 14.13 -1.00 20.85
C LYS A 155 15.18 -0.10 20.19
N LEU A 156 15.23 -0.03 18.85
CA LEU A 156 16.12 0.89 18.14
C LEU A 156 15.75 2.37 18.36
N LEU A 157 14.46 2.69 18.47
CA LEU A 157 13.93 4.02 18.77
C LEU A 157 14.11 4.45 20.24
N GLU A 158 14.30 3.50 21.14
CA GLU A 158 14.56 3.75 22.56
C GLU A 158 16.05 3.84 22.88
N SER A 159 16.89 3.08 22.17
CA SER A 159 18.33 2.97 22.45
C SER A 159 19.22 4.10 21.90
N LYS A 160 18.71 4.91 20.97
CA LYS A 160 19.46 6.02 20.36
C LYS A 160 18.76 7.37 20.64
N LYS A 161 18.92 7.87 21.86
CA LYS A 161 18.69 9.28 22.20
C LYS A 161 19.95 10.10 21.92
#